data_AF-A0A0F8ZR41-F1
#
_entry.id   AF-A0A0F8ZR41-F1
#
_cell.length_a   1.000
_cell.length_b   1.000
_cell.length_c   1.000
_cell.angle_alpha   90.00
_cell.angle_beta   90.00
_cell.angle_gamma   90.00
#
_symmetry.space_group_name_H-M   'P 1'
#
loop_
_entity.id
_entity.type
_entity.pdbx_description
1 polymer ?
#
loop_
_entity_poly.entity_id
_entity_poly.type
_entity_poly.pdbx_seq_one_letter_code
_entity_poly.pdbx_strand_id
1 'polypeptide(L)' 'MATETIRMTEEGFMKLKEYSCSIPTGVTIGKRWRRNVTAFMGGLKPHWVVGEYGAHEDPKKAAILWHDVELC' A
#
# COMPACT_ATOMS: atom_id res chain seq x y z
N MET A 1 -12.04 -5.63 9.28
CA MET A 1 -11.47 -4.27 9.14
C MET A 1 -11.79 -3.83 7.72
N ALA A 2 -12.60 -2.80 7.54
CA ALA A 2 -12.94 -2.32 6.19
C ALA A 2 -11.69 -1.65 5.61
N THR A 3 -11.12 -2.25 4.57
CA THR A 3 -10.10 -1.60 3.72
C THR A 3 -10.83 -0.57 2.86
N GLU A 4 -10.36 0.67 2.89
CA GLU A 4 -10.91 1.71 2.01
C GLU A 4 -10.40 1.47 0.58
N THR A 5 -11.30 1.53 -0.41
CA THR A 5 -10.92 1.39 -1.82
C THR A 5 -10.58 2.75 -2.39
N ILE A 6 -9.38 2.88 -2.97
CA ILE A 6 -8.95 4.09 -3.67
C ILE A 6 -8.94 3.87 -5.18
N ARG A 7 -9.38 4.88 -5.93
CA ARG A 7 -9.32 4.91 -7.39
C ARG A 7 -8.05 5.62 -7.85
N MET A 8 -7.35 5.02 -8.80
CA MET A 8 -6.19 5.65 -9.42
C MET A 8 -5.95 5.13 -10.83
N THR A 9 -5.24 5.92 -11.63
CA THR A 9 -4.82 5.46 -12.95
C THR A 9 -3.76 4.37 -12.85
N GLU A 10 -3.72 3.49 -13.83
CA GLU A 10 -2.66 2.46 -13.92
C GLU A 10 -1.27 3.09 -13.93
N GLU A 11 -1.07 4.19 -14.66
CA GLU A 11 0.20 4.91 -14.68
C GLU A 11 0.58 5.44 -13.28
N GLY A 12 -0.39 6.02 -12.55
CA GLY A 12 -0.19 6.50 -11.19
C GLY A 12 0.19 5.37 -10.23
N PHE A 13 -0.48 4.22 -10.36
CA PHE A 13 -0.16 3.03 -9.59
C PHE A 13 1.25 2.50 -9.90
N MET A 14 1.62 2.40 -11.18
CA MET A 14 2.93 1.90 -11.61
C MET A 14 4.09 2.80 -11.19
N LYS A 15 3.85 4.09 -10.99
CA LYS A 15 4.83 5.04 -10.42
C LYS A 15 5.12 4.79 -8.94
N LEU A 16 4.23 4.11 -8.21
CA LEU A 16 4.49 3.76 -6.82
C LEU A 16 5.59 2.71 -6.74
N LYS A 17 6.51 2.91 -5.80
CA LYS A 17 7.52 1.89 -5.48
C LYS A 17 6.85 0.63 -4.96
N GLU A 18 7.32 -0.52 -5.42
CA GLU A 18 6.82 -1.81 -4.99
C GLU A 18 7.58 -2.30 -3.75
N TYR A 19 6.83 -2.71 -2.72
CA TYR A 19 7.35 -3.38 -1.54
C TYR A 19 6.45 -4.55 -1.16
N SER A 20 6.72 -5.71 -1.77
CA SER A 20 5.91 -6.94 -1.57
C SER A 20 6.33 -7.74 -0.32
N CYS A 21 7.61 -7.63 0.09
CA CYS A 21 8.25 -8.45 1.12
C CYS A 21 8.83 -7.62 2.28
N SER A 22 8.66 -6.30 2.23
CA SER A 22 9.25 -5.36 3.18
C SER A 22 8.36 -4.13 3.31
N ILE A 23 8.74 -3.21 4.20
CA ILE A 23 8.07 -1.93 4.40
C ILE A 23 9.06 -0.82 4.00
N PRO A 24 8.62 0.24 3.30
CA PRO A 24 9.50 1.33 2.89
C PRO A 24 10.21 1.97 4.10
N THR A 25 11.48 2.32 3.97
CA THR A 25 12.17 3.15 4.97
C THR A 25 11.90 4.63 4.75
N GLY A 26 12.24 5.48 5.73
CA GLY A 26 11.97 6.93 5.68
C GLY A 26 10.47 7.20 5.80
N VAL A 27 9.99 7.16 7.05
CA VAL A 27 8.59 7.32 7.40
C VAL A 27 8.19 8.79 7.22
N THR A 28 7.36 9.05 6.22
CA THR A 28 6.75 10.35 5.96
C THR A 28 5.26 10.13 5.82
N ILE A 29 4.45 10.84 6.62
CA ILE A 29 2.99 10.73 6.54
C ILE A 29 2.52 11.09 5.12
N GLY A 30 1.58 10.32 4.57
CA GLY A 30 1.09 10.42 3.20
C GLY A 30 1.95 9.71 2.15
N LYS A 31 3.12 9.18 2.52
CA LYS A 31 3.95 8.39 1.58
C LYS A 31 3.24 7.08 1.25
N ARG A 32 3.07 6.84 -0.05
CA ARG A 32 2.41 5.66 -0.60
C ARG A 32 3.37 4.69 -1.27
N TRP A 33 3.00 3.42 -1.26
CA TRP A 33 3.67 2.36 -2.00
C TRP A 33 2.66 1.30 -2.44
N ARG A 34 3.03 0.49 -3.44
CA ARG A 34 2.23 -0.65 -3.86
C ARG A 34 2.79 -1.95 -3.32
N ARG A 35 1.91 -2.90 -3.04
CA ARG A 35 2.27 -4.21 -2.50
C ARG A 35 1.40 -5.29 -3.12
N ASN A 36 2.01 -6.38 -3.57
CA ASN A 36 1.30 -7.60 -3.90
C ASN A 36 1.19 -8.46 -2.63
N VAL A 37 -0.01 -8.61 -2.08
CA VAL A 37 -0.21 -9.39 -0.85
C VAL A 37 -0.20 -10.89 -1.08
N THR A 38 -0.42 -11.34 -2.33
CA THR A 38 -0.37 -12.75 -2.71
C THR A 38 0.98 -13.16 -3.31
N ALA A 39 2.01 -12.29 -3.28
CA ALA A 39 3.31 -12.54 -3.90
C ALA A 39 3.98 -13.87 -3.47
N PHE A 40 3.74 -14.31 -2.23
CA PHE A 40 4.27 -15.56 -1.68
C PHE A 40 3.30 -16.74 -1.73
N MET A 41 2.05 -16.49 -2.12
CA MET A 41 0.99 -17.49 -2.19
C MET A 41 0.92 -18.00 -3.63
N GLY A 42 1.88 -18.85 -4.00
CA GLY A 42 2.00 -19.40 -5.36
C GLY A 42 0.67 -19.94 -5.89
N GLY A 43 0.34 -19.58 -7.14
CA GLY A 43 -0.88 -20.01 -7.82
C GLY A 43 -2.11 -19.12 -7.62
N LEU A 44 -2.05 -18.11 -6.75
CA LEU A 44 -3.11 -17.10 -6.66
C LEU A 44 -2.90 -15.96 -7.65
N LYS A 45 -4.01 -15.36 -8.10
CA LYS A 45 -3.96 -14.11 -8.88
C LYS A 45 -3.32 -13.02 -8.01
N PRO A 46 -2.49 -12.13 -8.61
CA PRO A 46 -1.94 -10.99 -7.90
C PRO A 46 -3.04 -10.14 -7.28
N HIS A 47 -3.02 -9.98 -5.96
CA HIS A 47 -3.86 -9.01 -5.26
C HIS A 47 -2.97 -7.85 -4.84
N TRP A 48 -3.22 -6.72 -5.49
CA TRP A 48 -2.48 -5.49 -5.27
C TRP A 48 -3.23 -4.58 -4.32
N VAL A 49 -2.49 -4.00 -3.38
CA VAL A 49 -2.98 -2.99 -2.44
C VAL A 49 -2.02 -1.82 -2.43
N VAL A 50 -2.51 -0.67 -1.95
CA VAL A 50 -1.69 0.50 -1.68
C VAL A 50 -1.52 0.64 -0.17
N GLY A 51 -0.27 0.69 0.26
CA GLY A 51 0.08 1.07 1.62
C GLY A 51 0.31 2.58 1.70
N GLU A 52 -0.13 3.20 2.78
CA GLU A 52 0.13 4.60 3.09
C GLU A 52 0.59 4.74 4.54
N TYR A 53 1.58 5.60 4.78
CA TYR A 53 1.91 6.02 6.14
C TYR A 53 0.89 7.03 6.65
N GLY A 54 0.09 6.64 7.65
CA GLY A 54 -0.87 7.50 8.33
C GLY A 54 -0.34 8.04 9.65
N ALA A 55 -0.94 9.15 10.12
CA ALA A 55 -0.67 9.66 11.46
C ALA A 55 -1.09 8.63 12.52
N HIS A 56 -0.39 8.62 13.65
CA HIS A 56 -0.71 7.80 14.81
C HIS A 56 -0.75 8.72 16.05
N GLU A 57 -1.56 8.37 17.05
CA GLU A 57 -1.71 9.18 18.28
C GLU A 57 -0.38 9.38 19.01
N ASP A 58 0.43 8.32 19.09
CA ASP A 58 1.83 8.39 19.51
C ASP A 58 2.70 9.05 18.43
N PRO A 59 3.32 10.22 18.69
CA PRO A 59 4.12 10.96 17.70
C PRO A 59 5.41 10.24 17.30
N LYS A 60 5.82 9.16 17.99
CA LYS A 60 6.98 8.34 17.63
C LYS A 60 6.62 7.18 16.71
N LYS A 61 5.35 7.04 16.35
CA LYS A 61 4.84 5.95 15.50
C LYS A 61 4.12 6.52 14.29
N ALA A 62 4.01 5.69 13.26
CA ALA A 62 3.13 5.94 12.13
C ALA A 62 2.24 4.71 11.95
N ALA A 63 0.99 4.95 11.57
CA ALA A 63 0.09 3.89 11.15
C ALA A 63 0.44 3.46 9.72
N ILE A 64 0.15 2.21 9.39
CA ILE A 64 0.13 1.76 8.00
C ILE A 64 -1.32 1.53 7.62
N LEU A 65 -1.81 2.35 6.70
CA LEU A 65 -3.14 2.24 6.14
C LEU A 65 -3.04 1.40 4.87
N TRP A 66 -3.88 0.38 4.76
CA TRP A 66 -3.95 -0.48 3.58
C TRP A 66 -5.25 -0.21 2.82
N HIS A 67 -5.09 0.07 1.53
CA HIS A 67 -6.20 0.39 0.64
C HIS A 67 -6.26 -0.63 -0.49
N ASP A 68 -7.46 -1.12 -0.77
CA ASP A 68 -7.72 -1.79 -2.04
C ASP A 68 -7.62 -0.76 -3.17
N VAL A 69 -7.18 -1.19 -4.34
CA VAL A 69 -7.00 -0.30 -5.49
C VAL A 69 -7.90 -0.72 -6.63
N GLU A 70 -8.68 0.24 -7.11
CA GLU A 70 -9.44 0.14 -8.35
C GLU A 70 -8.70 0.96 -9.41
N LEU A 71 -8.14 0.27 -10.41
CA LEU A 71 -7.45 0.93 -11.52
C LEU A 71 -8.48 1.40 -12.55
N CYS A 72 -8.44 2.69 -12.88
CA CYS A 72 -9.34 3.34 -13.84
C CYS A 72 -8.60 3.89 -15.06
#